data_AF-A0A7S7LUY5-F1
#
_entry.id   AF-A0A7S7LUY5-F1
#
_cell.length_a   1.000
_cell.length_b   1.000
_cell.length_c   1.000
_cell.angle_alpha   90.00
_cell.angle_beta   90.00
_cell.angle_gamma   90.00
#
_symmetry.space_group_name_H-M   'P 1'
#
loop_
_entity.id
_entity.type
_entity.pdbx_description
1 polymer ?
#
loop_
_entity_poly.entity_id
_entity_poly.type
_entity_poly.pdbx_seq_one_letter_code
_entity_poly.pdbx_strand_id
1 'polypeptide(L)' 'MNELRINSFIKILKDDKSVHFSYNEHYYEIFESITDSGYIVNVYSSDEKDEGNDYIDKYLIDGGICTGSAIDAIYFML' A
#
# COMPACT_ATOMS: atom_id res chain seq x y z
N MET A 1 11.15 3.90 8.74
CA MET A 1 11.17 2.44 8.50
C MET A 1 12.62 1.98 8.24
N ASN A 2 12.99 0.70 8.45
CA ASN A 2 14.35 0.23 8.14
C ASN A 2 14.42 -0.49 6.78
N GLU A 3 15.62 -0.60 6.23
CA GLU A 3 15.88 -1.14 4.88
C GLU A 3 15.41 -2.60 4.72
N LEU A 4 15.58 -3.44 5.76
CA LEU A 4 15.13 -4.83 5.74
C LEU A 4 13.60 -4.95 5.58
N ARG A 5 12.83 -4.09 6.27
CA ARG A 5 11.36 -4.05 6.12
C ARG A 5 10.96 -3.54 4.73
N ILE A 6 11.60 -2.48 4.24
CA ILE A 6 11.37 -1.95 2.88
C ILE A 6 11.59 -3.05 1.84
N ASN A 7 12.72 -3.75 1.89
CA ASN A 7 13.04 -4.83 0.96
C ASN A 7 12.05 -5.99 1.04
N SER A 8 11.54 -6.29 2.24
CA SER A 8 10.51 -7.32 2.43
C SER A 8 9.18 -6.91 1.77
N PHE A 9 8.75 -5.65 1.93
CA PHE A 9 7.53 -5.17 1.27
C PHE A 9 7.66 -5.11 -0.25
N ILE A 10 8.81 -4.68 -0.78
CA ILE A 10 9.07 -4.71 -2.23
C ILE A 10 8.99 -6.14 -2.75
N LYS A 11 9.50 -7.12 -2.01
CA LYS A 11 9.43 -8.53 -2.39
C LYS A 11 7.98 -9.02 -2.40
N ILE A 12 7.24 -8.79 -1.32
CA ILE A 12 5.81 -9.17 -1.23
C ILE A 12 5.01 -8.54 -2.36
N LEU A 13 5.19 -7.24 -2.62
CA LEU A 13 4.47 -6.54 -3.68
C LEU A 13 4.79 -7.09 -5.09
N LYS A 14 5.99 -7.64 -5.30
CA LYS A 14 6.36 -8.29 -6.56
C LYS A 14 5.83 -9.72 -6.68
N ASP A 15 5.87 -10.47 -5.59
CA ASP A 15 5.50 -11.89 -5.58
C ASP A 15 3.98 -12.08 -5.48
N ASP A 16 3.35 -11.34 -4.55
CA ASP A 16 1.94 -11.46 -4.16
C ASP A 16 1.06 -10.34 -4.73
N LYS A 17 1.65 -9.37 -5.45
CA LYS A 17 0.98 -8.22 -6.11
C LYS A 17 0.25 -7.23 -5.20
N SER A 18 0.21 -7.49 -3.90
CA SER A 18 -0.32 -6.57 -2.90
C SER A 18 0.44 -6.68 -1.58
N VAL A 19 0.49 -5.58 -0.83
CA VAL A 19 1.04 -5.55 0.51
C VAL A 19 0.22 -4.60 1.39
N HIS A 20 -0.03 -5.04 2.62
CA HIS A 20 -0.73 -4.26 3.64
C HIS A 20 0.15 -4.14 4.88
N PHE A 21 0.26 -2.93 5.43
CA PHE A 21 1.05 -2.70 6.64
C PHE A 21 0.64 -1.41 7.36
N SER A 22 1.04 -1.28 8.63
CA SER A 22 0.90 -0.04 9.39
C SER A 22 2.24 0.64 9.63
N TYR A 23 2.24 1.97 9.57
CA TYR A 23 3.40 2.82 9.85
C TYR A 23 2.96 4.24 10.22
N ASN A 24 3.59 4.86 11.23
CA ASN A 24 3.26 6.20 11.71
C ASN A 24 1.75 6.41 11.97
N GLU A 25 1.09 5.48 12.67
CA GLU A 25 -0.36 5.55 13.00
C GLU A 25 -1.32 5.50 11.80
N HIS A 26 -0.80 5.19 10.61
CA HIS A 26 -1.59 5.01 9.39
C HIS A 26 -1.53 3.56 8.92
N TYR A 27 -2.52 3.20 8.12
CA TYR A 27 -2.67 1.88 7.53
C TYR A 27 -2.60 1.99 6.02
N TYR A 28 -1.79 1.13 5.42
CA TYR A 28 -1.41 1.24 4.03
C TYR A 28 -1.82 0.00 3.28
N GLU A 29 -2.36 0.22 2.10
CA GLU A 29 -2.63 -0.79 1.10
C GLU A 29 -1.94 -0.39 -0.19
N ILE A 30 -1.13 -1.28 -0.72
CA ILE A 30 -0.47 -1.08 -2.01
C ILE A 30 -0.69 -2.31 -2.85
N PHE A 31 -1.11 -2.13 -4.10
CA PHE A 31 -1.27 -3.23 -5.04
C PHE A 31 -0.98 -2.80 -6.48
N GLU A 32 -0.63 -3.76 -7.33
CA GLU A 32 -0.42 -3.51 -8.76
C GLU A 32 -1.71 -3.03 -9.43
N SER A 33 -1.65 -1.91 -10.16
CA SER A 33 -2.82 -1.41 -10.90
C SER A 33 -3.14 -2.35 -12.06
N ILE A 34 -4.42 -2.68 -12.22
CA ILE A 34 -4.90 -3.57 -13.29
C ILE A 34 -5.07 -2.79 -14.60
N THR A 35 -5.41 -1.52 -14.52
CA THR A 35 -5.77 -0.67 -15.68
C THR A 35 -4.65 0.22 -16.15
N ASP A 36 -3.73 0.57 -15.25
CA ASP A 36 -2.66 1.52 -15.49
C ASP A 36 -1.31 0.87 -15.18
N SER A 37 -0.25 1.30 -15.86
CA SER A 37 1.10 0.87 -15.49
C SER A 37 1.50 1.50 -14.16
N GLY A 38 1.66 0.69 -13.11
CA GLY A 38 2.11 1.15 -11.79
C GLY A 38 1.43 0.46 -10.61
N TYR A 39 1.37 1.17 -9.49
CA TYR A 39 0.81 0.69 -8.23
C TYR A 39 -0.23 1.67 -7.70
N ILE A 40 -1.35 1.15 -7.21
CA ILE A 40 -2.27 1.92 -6.37
C ILE A 40 -1.71 1.94 -4.96
N VAL A 41 -1.70 3.11 -4.36
CA VAL A 41 -1.22 3.38 -3.00
C VAL A 41 -2.36 4.06 -2.26
N ASN A 42 -2.90 3.39 -1.24
CA ASN A 42 -3.99 3.89 -0.40
C ASN A 42 -3.51 4.02 1.05
N VAL A 43 -3.95 5.09 1.72
CA VAL A 43 -3.63 5.42 3.11
C VAL A 43 -4.93 5.61 3.89
N TYR A 44 -5.05 4.90 5.00
CA TYR A 44 -6.22 4.91 5.87
C TYR A 44 -5.86 5.37 7.28
N SER A 45 -6.80 6.07 7.91
CA SER A 45 -6.71 6.51 9.32
C SER A 45 -7.17 5.44 10.33
N SER A 46 -7.63 4.27 9.86
CA SER A 46 -8.15 3.17 10.67
C SER A 46 -7.85 1.83 9.99
N ASP A 47 -7.66 0.76 10.76
CA ASP A 47 -7.59 -0.61 10.23
C ASP A 47 -8.95 -1.30 10.14
N GLU A 48 -10.04 -0.57 10.38
CA GLU A 48 -11.38 -1.12 10.25
C GLU A 48 -11.62 -1.60 8.81
N LYS A 49 -12.08 -2.86 8.72
CA LYS A 49 -12.37 -3.56 7.49
C LYS A 49 -13.82 -3.99 7.47
N ASP A 50 -14.38 -4.11 6.27
CA ASP A 50 -15.73 -4.60 6.08
C ASP A 50 -15.82 -6.14 6.16
N GLU A 51 -17.02 -6.69 5.89
CA GLU A 51 -17.26 -8.14 5.88
C GLU A 51 -16.43 -8.88 4.81
N GLY A 52 -15.97 -8.18 3.77
CA GLY A 52 -15.10 -8.67 2.71
C GLY A 52 -13.61 -8.63 3.07
N ASN A 53 -13.24 -8.14 4.26
CA ASN A 53 -11.87 -7.91 4.71
C ASN A 53 -11.15 -6.78 3.93
N ASP A 54 -11.91 -5.91 3.27
CA ASP A 54 -11.42 -4.73 2.57
C ASP A 54 -11.43 -3.52 3.51
N TYR A 55 -10.46 -2.61 3.36
CA TYR A 55 -10.45 -1.38 4.16
C TYR A 55 -11.64 -0.48 3.82
N ILE A 56 -12.25 0.10 4.84
CA ILE A 56 -13.44 0.93 4.63
C ILE A 56 -13.05 2.30 4.07
N ASP A 57 -13.59 2.64 2.89
CA ASP A 57 -13.35 3.91 2.17
C ASP A 57 -13.54 5.17 3.00
N LYS A 58 -14.45 5.15 3.99
CA LYS A 58 -14.66 6.27 4.92
C LYS A 58 -13.37 6.69 5.65
N TYR A 59 -12.44 5.76 5.84
CA TYR A 59 -11.16 6.02 6.50
C TYR A 59 -10.02 6.29 5.52
N LEU A 60 -10.27 6.25 4.20
CA LEU A 60 -9.28 6.63 3.20
C LEU A 60 -9.00 8.14 3.32
N ILE A 61 -7.76 8.48 3.67
CA ILE A 61 -7.33 9.88 3.83
C ILE A 61 -6.48 10.38 2.67
N ASP A 62 -5.78 9.47 1.99
CA ASP A 62 -5.01 9.76 0.79
C ASP A 62 -4.94 8.50 -0.08
N GLY A 63 -4.82 8.69 -1.38
CA GLY A 63 -4.83 7.62 -2.34
C GLY A 63 -4.41 8.08 -3.72
N GLY A 64 -3.68 7.24 -4.44
CA GLY A 64 -3.25 7.59 -5.78
C GLY A 64 -2.52 6.48 -6.52
N ILE A 65 -2.25 6.77 -7.79
CA ILE A 65 -1.43 5.91 -8.64
C ILE A 65 0.03 6.35 -8.61
N CYS A 66 0.92 5.44 -8.26
CA CYS A 66 2.34 5.54 -8.47
C CYS A 66 2.69 4.84 -9.80
N THR A 67 2.96 5.61 -10.85
CA THR A 67 3.39 5.05 -12.16
C THR A 67 4.86 4.60 -12.17
N GLY A 68 5.53 4.62 -11.00
CA GLY A 68 6.89 4.15 -10.82
C GLY A 68 6.96 2.64 -10.57
N SER A 69 8.10 2.21 -10.07
CA SER A 69 8.37 0.83 -9.68
C SER A 69 7.85 0.50 -8.28
N ALA A 70 7.86 -0.79 -7.91
CA ALA A 70 7.48 -1.22 -6.55
C ALA A 70 8.29 -0.53 -5.45
N ILE A 71 9.56 -0.19 -5.73
CA ILE A 71 10.38 0.57 -4.78
C ILE A 71 9.84 1.99 -4.64
N ASP A 72 9.51 2.67 -5.74
CA ASP A 72 8.94 4.02 -5.69
C ASP A 72 7.62 4.06 -4.89
N ALA A 73 6.76 3.06 -5.07
CA ALA A 73 5.50 2.95 -4.33
C ALA A 73 5.71 2.76 -2.81
N ILE A 74 6.71 1.97 -2.40
CA ILE A 74 7.04 1.77 -0.98
C ILE A 74 7.72 2.99 -0.38
N TYR A 75 8.59 3.66 -1.13
CA TYR A 75 9.30 4.86 -0.66
C TYR A 75 8.40 6.09 -0.58
N PHE A 76 7.29 6.14 -1.33
CA PHE A 76 6.28 7.19 -1.18
C PHE A 76 5.70 7.29 0.25
N MET A 77 5.82 6.21 1.03
CA MET A 77 5.21 6.06 2.36
C MET A 77 6.13 6.45 3.53
N LEU A 78 7.38 6.84 3.23
CA LEU A 78 8.42 7.14 4.22
C LEU A 78 8.52 8.63 4.52
#